data_AF-A0AAD1M8Y6-F1
#
_entry.id   AF-A0AAD1M8Y6-F1
#
_cell.length_a   1.000
_cell.length_b   1.000
_cell.length_c   1.000
_cell.angle_alpha   90.00
_cell.angle_beta   90.00
_cell.angle_gamma   90.00
#
_symmetry.space_group_name_H-M   'P 1'
#
loop_
_entity.id
_entity.type
_entity.pdbx_description
1 polymer ?
#
loop_
_entity_poly.entity_id
_entity_poly.type
_entity_poly.pdbx_seq_one_letter_code
_entity_poly.pdbx_strand_id
1 'polypeptide(L)'
;MFTVASRELRNDTAGVLRRVQAGEEVTITVNGRPVAVITAAESRRRRWVSKAELVKRLETSQADPALREDLTKLAGEITGELDEL
;
A
#
# COMPACT_ATOMS: atom_id res chain seq x y z
N MET A 1 9.75 19.82 -1.70
CA MET A 1 10.08 19.12 -2.94
C MET A 1 11.52 19.45 -3.32
N PHE A 2 12.34 18.44 -3.65
CA PHE A 2 13.73 18.66 -4.07
C PHE A 2 14.11 17.71 -5.21
N THR A 3 15.26 17.95 -5.84
CA THR A 3 15.73 17.17 -6.99
C THR A 3 17.10 16.61 -6.71
N VAL A 4 17.32 15.34 -7.05
CA VAL A 4 18.63 14.68 -6.94
C VAL A 4 18.98 13.97 -8.24
N ALA A 5 20.26 13.88 -8.56
CA ALA A 5 20.74 13.01 -9.63
C ALA A 5 20.75 11.54 -9.17
N SER A 6 20.57 10.60 -10.10
CA SER A 6 20.63 9.16 -9.79
C SER A 6 21.91 8.74 -9.08
N ARG A 7 23.04 9.38 -9.41
CA ARG A 7 24.33 9.16 -8.76
C ARG A 7 24.34 9.64 -7.30
N GLU A 8 23.72 10.78 -7.03
CA GLU A 8 23.62 11.34 -5.67
C GLU A 8 22.73 10.46 -4.81
N LEU A 9 21.57 10.02 -5.34
CA LEU A 9 20.71 9.06 -4.67
C LEU A 9 21.46 7.77 -4.30
N ARG A 10 22.27 7.22 -5.21
CA ARG A 10 23.08 6.02 -4.94
C ARG A 10 24.11 6.25 -3.84
N ASN A 11 24.68 7.45 -3.76
CA ASN A 11 25.73 7.78 -2.80
C ASN A 11 25.17 8.09 -1.40
N ASP A 12 23.96 8.62 -1.29
CA ASP A 12 23.30 8.93 -0.01
C ASP A 12 21.80 8.55 0.00
N THR A 13 21.53 7.26 -0.17
CA THR A 13 20.15 6.75 -0.14
C THR A 13 19.48 7.02 1.21
N ALA A 14 20.23 6.87 2.32
CA ALA A 14 19.68 7.01 3.66
C ALA A 14 19.30 8.46 4.00
N GLY A 15 20.11 9.44 3.61
CA GLY A 15 19.80 10.86 3.79
C GLY A 15 18.57 11.29 2.99
N VAL A 16 18.49 10.88 1.72
CA VAL A 16 17.33 11.15 0.87
C VAL A 16 16.06 10.53 1.46
N LEU A 17 16.09 9.24 1.82
CA LEU A 17 14.92 8.56 2.39
C LEU A 17 14.47 9.16 3.72
N ARG A 18 15.39 9.64 4.56
CA ARG A 18 15.05 10.31 5.83
C ARG A 18 14.25 11.59 5.59
N ARG A 19 14.66 12.40 4.61
CA ARG A 19 13.92 13.61 4.21
C ARG A 19 12.56 13.27 3.63
N VAL A 20 12.51 12.21 2.82
CA VAL A 20 11.24 11.73 2.27
C VAL A 20 10.28 11.28 3.36
N GLN A 21 10.76 10.51 4.35
CA GLN A 21 9.96 10.12 5.51
C GLN A 21 9.50 11.30 6.36
N ALA A 22 10.25 12.41 6.37
CA ALA A 22 9.85 13.66 7.03
C ALA A 22 8.75 14.42 6.25
N GLY A 23 8.33 13.91 5.08
CA GLY A 23 7.25 14.48 4.27
C GLY A 23 7.72 15.24 3.04
N GLU A 24 9.01 15.25 2.73
CA GLU A 24 9.51 15.86 1.50
C GLU A 24 9.33 14.94 0.29
N GLU A 25 8.85 15.48 -0.82
CA GLU A 25 8.90 14.76 -2.11
C GLU A 25 10.26 14.99 -2.81
N VAL A 26 10.81 13.95 -3.43
CA VAL A 26 12.04 14.05 -4.23
C VAL A 26 11.84 13.60 -5.67
N THR A 27 12.29 14.41 -6.62
CA THR A 27 12.41 14.06 -8.04
C THR A 27 13.81 13.52 -8.33
N ILE A 28 13.89 12.35 -8.94
CA ILE A 28 15.14 11.74 -9.39
C ILE A 28 15.37 12.09 -10.85
N THR A 29 16.59 12.47 -11.18
CA THR A 29 17.00 12.78 -12.55
C THR A 29 18.11 11.85 -13.05
N VAL A 30 18.10 11.57 -14.35
CA VAL A 30 19.21 10.93 -15.08
C VAL A 30 19.60 11.87 -16.22
N ASN A 31 20.88 12.27 -16.27
CA ASN A 31 21.38 13.26 -17.24
C ASN A 31 20.51 14.55 -17.27
N GLY A 32 20.09 15.02 -16.09
CA GLY A 32 19.26 16.22 -15.92
C GLY A 32 17.78 16.06 -16.27
N ARG A 33 17.35 14.88 -16.76
CA ARG A 33 15.94 14.60 -17.09
C ARG A 33 15.23 13.92 -15.92
N PRO A 34 14.06 14.42 -15.47
CA PRO A 34 13.24 13.73 -14.46
C PRO A 34 12.85 12.33 -14.94
N VAL A 35 13.03 11.33 -14.09
CA VAL A 35 12.70 9.93 -14.41
C VAL A 35 11.79 9.27 -13.37
N ALA A 36 11.78 9.76 -12.14
CA ALA A 36 10.98 9.20 -11.06
C ALA A 36 10.74 10.23 -9.96
N VAL A 37 9.73 9.96 -9.14
CA VAL A 37 9.45 10.69 -7.91
C VAL A 37 9.39 9.68 -6.77
N ILE A 38 10.03 9.98 -5.64
CA ILE A 38 9.85 9.23 -4.39
C ILE A 38 9.07 10.11 -3.42
N THR A 39 7.99 9.55 -2.88
CA THR A 39 7.18 10.13 -1.80
C THR A 39 7.25 9.22 -0.57
N ALA A 40 6.84 9.76 0.59
CA ALA A 40 6.68 8.94 1.78
C ALA A 40 5.68 7.81 1.51
N ALA A 41 6.03 6.59 1.87
CA ALA A 41 5.07 5.50 1.83
C ALA A 41 3.91 5.82 2.78
N GLU A 42 2.67 5.74 2.30
CA GLU A 42 1.51 5.83 3.17
C GLU A 42 1.60 4.69 4.18
N SER A 43 1.60 5.03 5.48
CA SER A 43 1.47 4.02 6.52
C SER A 43 0.18 3.25 6.26
N ARG A 44 0.30 1.95 5.97
CA ARG A 44 -0.84 1.02 5.95
C ARG A 44 -1.35 0.79 7.37
N ARG A 45 -1.53 1.84 8.17
CA ARG A 45 -2.45 1.79 9.30
C ARG A 45 -3.79 1.39 8.70
N ARG A 46 -4.34 0.28 9.19
CA ARG A 46 -5.75 -0.06 8.99
C ARG A 46 -6.53 1.18 9.44
N ARG A 47 -6.94 2.01 8.48
CA ARG A 47 -7.81 3.14 8.76
C ARG A 47 -9.10 2.51 9.27
N TRP A 48 -9.43 2.77 10.54
CA TRP A 48 -10.76 2.48 11.03
C TRP A 48 -11.74 3.21 10.12
N VAL A 49 -12.53 2.45 9.36
CA VAL A 49 -13.58 3.01 8.51
C VAL A 49 -14.89 2.96 9.28
N SER A 50 -15.70 4.00 9.16
CA SER A 50 -17.06 3.96 9.69
C SER A 50 -17.88 2.91 8.96
N LYS A 51 -18.95 2.41 9.59
CA LYS A 51 -19.90 1.49 8.95
C LYS A 51 -20.42 2.05 7.61
N ALA A 52 -20.71 3.35 7.56
CA ALA A 52 -21.21 4.01 6.35
C ALA A 52 -20.18 3.99 5.21
N GLU A 53 -18.92 4.30 5.49
CA GLU A 53 -17.84 4.27 4.50
C GLU A 53 -17.56 2.84 4.02
N LEU A 54 -17.66 1.85 4.90
CA LEU A 54 -17.53 0.44 4.53
C LEU A 54 -18.65 0.00 3.56
N VAL A 55 -19.90 0.32 3.88
CA VAL A 55 -21.06 -0.02 3.01
C VAL A 55 -20.89 0.59 1.62
N LYS A 56 -20.52 1.88 1.55
CA LYS A 56 -20.27 2.58 0.27
C LYS A 56 -19.18 1.92 -0.56
N ARG A 57 -18.11 1.42 0.06
CA ARG A 57 -17.02 0.72 -0.64
C ARG A 57 -17.46 -0.65 -1.15
N LEU A 58 -18.27 -1.36 -0.36
CA LEU A 58 -18.80 -2.65 -0.77
C LEU A 58 -19.66 -2.49 -2.03
N GLU A 59 -20.48 -1.45 -2.15
CA GLU A 59 -21.29 -1.21 -3.36
C GLU A 59 -20.47 -1.19 -4.67
N THR A 60 -19.23 -0.70 -4.61
CA THR A 60 -18.36 -0.56 -5.80
C THR A 60 -17.31 -1.66 -5.95
N SER A 61 -17.14 -2.52 -4.95
CA SER A 61 -15.99 -3.43 -4.87
C SER A 61 -16.36 -4.79 -4.27
N GLN A 62 -17.60 -5.24 -4.44
CA GLN A 62 -17.96 -6.61 -4.10
C GLN A 62 -17.23 -7.60 -4.99
N ALA A 63 -16.96 -8.78 -4.43
CA ALA A 63 -16.60 -9.93 -5.22
C ALA A 63 -17.69 -10.26 -6.24
N ASP A 64 -17.31 -10.92 -7.31
CA ASP A 64 -18.27 -11.45 -8.26
C ASP A 64 -19.21 -12.47 -7.58
N PRO A 65 -20.41 -12.70 -8.12
CA PRO A 65 -21.38 -13.62 -7.52
C PRO A 65 -20.90 -15.06 -7.39
N ALA A 66 -19.99 -15.52 -8.26
CA ALA A 66 -19.50 -16.90 -8.27
C ALA A 66 -18.54 -17.19 -7.12
N LEU A 67 -17.91 -16.16 -6.53
CA LEU A 67 -17.06 -16.33 -5.35
C LEU A 67 -17.78 -17.07 -4.21
N ARG A 68 -19.10 -16.88 -4.04
CA ARG A 68 -19.84 -17.59 -2.99
C ARG A 68 -19.80 -19.10 -3.20
N GLU A 69 -19.95 -19.55 -4.44
CA GLU A 69 -19.91 -20.97 -4.79
C GLU A 69 -18.49 -21.53 -4.62
N ASP A 70 -17.48 -20.76 -5.01
CA ASP A 70 -16.09 -21.15 -4.85
C ASP A 70 -15.69 -21.23 -3.38
N LEU A 71 -16.16 -20.31 -2.54
CA LEU A 71 -16.00 -20.39 -1.09
C LEU A 71 -16.70 -21.63 -0.52
N THR A 72 -17.90 -21.98 -0.98
CA THR A 72 -18.58 -23.22 -0.54
C THR A 72 -17.81 -24.48 -0.94
N LYS A 73 -17.20 -24.51 -2.13
CA LYS A 73 -16.36 -25.63 -2.58
C LYS A 73 -15.05 -25.72 -1.79
N LEU A 74 -14.45 -24.57 -1.45
CA LEU A 74 -13.18 -24.47 -0.72
C LEU A 74 -13.34 -24.63 0.79
N ALA A 75 -14.51 -24.32 1.34
CA ALA A 75 -14.73 -24.26 2.79
C ALA A 75 -14.63 -25.62 3.50
N GLY A 76 -14.69 -26.76 2.79
CA GLY A 76 -14.46 -28.10 3.34
C GLY A 76 -15.15 -28.37 4.69
N GLU A 77 -14.58 -29.26 5.51
CA GLU A 77 -14.78 -29.18 6.95
C GLU A 77 -14.13 -27.88 7.41
N ILE A 78 -14.95 -26.90 7.80
CA ILE A 78 -14.52 -25.82 8.68
C ILE A 78 -13.64 -26.48 9.73
N THR A 79 -12.39 -26.02 9.92
CA THR A 79 -11.59 -26.39 11.08
C THR A 79 -12.34 -25.86 12.31
N GLY A 80 -13.36 -26.61 12.73
CA GLY A 80 -14.12 -26.46 13.95
C GLY A 80 -13.33 -27.09 15.06
N GLU A 81 -12.12 -26.57 15.29
CA GLU A 81 -11.30 -26.83 16.47
C GLU A 81 -10.22 -25.75 16.49
N LEU A 82 -10.63 -24.54 16.87
CA LEU A 82 -9.76 -23.72 17.70
C LEU A 82 -10.24 -23.97 19.12
N ASP A 83 -9.87 -25.14 19.65
CA ASP A 83 -9.92 -25.37 21.09
C ASP A 83 -9.15 -24.24 21.77
N GLU A 84 -9.77 -23.71 22.82
CA GLU A 84 -9.27 -22.63 23.66
C GLU A 84 -7.82 -22.89 24.11
N LEU A 85 -6.93 -21.92 23.86
CA LEU A 85 -5.66 -21.75 24.57
C LEU A 85 -5.54 -20.31 25.07
#